data_AF-A0A9E4ZZZ9-F1
#
_entry.id   AF-A0A9E4ZZZ9-F1
#
_cell.length_a   1.000
_cell.length_b   1.000
_cell.length_c   1.000
_cell.angle_alpha   90.00
_cell.angle_beta   90.00
_cell.angle_gamma   90.00
#
_symmetry.space_group_name_H-M   'P 1'
#
loop_
_entity.id
_entity.type
_entity.pdbx_description
1 polymer ?
#
loop_
_entity_poly.entity_id
_entity_poly.type
_entity_poly.pdbx_seq_one_letter_code
_entity_poly.pdbx_strand_id
1 'polypeptide(L)'
;MATCQKCGTEASDNEKYCLKCGEQMDNGSSYLIVNIITIAAIIIGFIMPFVFIIALIPAVYLYTRPVNSVKQRGKLYIIVSLLLLVIMLIVWSFIDHLI
;
A
#
# COMPACT_ATOMS: atom_id res chain seq x y z
N MET A 1 10.00 23.63 -9.23
CA MET A 1 10.79 24.20 -10.34
C MET A 1 11.45 23.04 -11.06
N ALA A 2 10.95 22.69 -12.24
CA ALA A 2 11.48 21.60 -13.04
C ALA A 2 12.50 22.15 -14.05
N THR A 3 13.65 21.51 -14.17
CA THR A 3 14.69 21.89 -15.14
C THR A 3 14.54 21.07 -16.42
N CYS A 4 14.52 21.73 -17.58
CA CYS A 4 14.49 21.05 -18.86
C CYS A 4 15.73 20.16 -19.04
N GLN A 5 15.56 18.84 -19.22
CA GLN A 5 16.69 17.93 -19.46
C GLN A 5 17.45 18.23 -20.76
N LYS A 6 16.80 18.87 -21.74
CA LYS A 6 17.39 19.11 -23.07
C LYS A 6 18.15 20.43 -23.19
N CYS A 7 17.69 21.48 -22.52
CA CYS A 7 18.28 22.83 -22.63
C CYS A 7 18.63 23.48 -21.30
N GLY A 8 18.43 22.79 -20.17
CA GLY A 8 18.85 23.23 -18.84
C GLY A 8 18.08 24.43 -18.28
N THR A 9 17.05 24.93 -18.97
CA THR A 9 16.26 26.06 -18.47
C THR A 9 15.25 25.63 -17.42
N GLU A 10 15.14 26.45 -16.40
CA GLU A 10 14.12 26.39 -15.37
C GLU A 10 12.75 26.64 -16.01
N ALA A 11 11.83 25.70 -15.81
CA ALA A 11 10.45 25.77 -16.25
C ALA A 11 9.53 25.69 -15.03
N SER A 12 8.35 26.29 -15.14
CA SER A 12 7.33 26.16 -14.11
C SER A 12 6.79 24.72 -14.09
N ASP A 13 6.45 24.22 -12.90
CA ASP A 13 6.03 22.81 -12.72
C ASP A 13 4.75 22.45 -13.51
N ASN A 14 4.05 23.43 -14.09
CA ASN A 14 2.81 23.26 -14.85
C ASN A 14 2.96 23.41 -16.38
N GLU A 15 4.15 23.68 -16.90
CA GLU A 15 4.35 23.80 -18.34
C GLU A 15 4.45 22.42 -19.00
N LYS A 16 3.56 22.13 -19.97
CA LYS A 16 3.58 20.88 -20.76
C LYS A 16 4.70 20.84 -21.80
N TYR A 17 5.27 21.98 -22.14
CA TYR A 17 6.31 22.13 -23.16
C TYR A 17 7.31 23.18 -22.69
N CYS A 18 8.59 22.95 -22.97
CA CYS A 18 9.63 23.93 -22.69
C CYS A 18 9.48 25.13 -23.63
N LEU A 19 9.27 26.32 -23.08
CA LEU A 19 9.15 27.58 -23.85
C LEU A 19 10.39 27.92 -24.68
N LYS A 20 11.56 27.35 -24.35
CA LYS A 20 12.84 27.65 -25.00
C LYS A 20 13.24 26.69 -26.11
N CYS A 21 12.99 25.39 -25.93
CA CYS A 21 13.42 24.36 -26.87
C CYS A 21 12.26 23.58 -27.51
N GLY A 22 11.01 23.83 -27.07
CA GLY A 22 9.81 23.16 -27.58
C GLY A 22 9.66 21.70 -27.14
N GLU A 23 10.58 21.15 -26.33
CA GLU A 23 10.53 19.77 -25.87
C GLU A 23 9.35 19.56 -24.89
N GLN A 24 8.67 18.42 -25.01
CA GLN A 24 7.56 18.08 -24.13
C GLN A 24 8.08 17.77 -22.72
N MET A 25 7.49 18.42 -21.71
CA MET A 25 7.80 18.19 -20.31
C MET A 25 6.77 17.22 -19.72
N ASP A 26 7.24 16.10 -19.19
CA ASP A 26 6.38 15.05 -18.61
C ASP A 26 5.91 15.40 -17.20
N ASN A 27 5.27 16.57 -17.06
CA ASN A 27 4.74 17.06 -15.77
C ASN A 27 3.26 16.71 -15.58
N GLY A 28 2.63 16.11 -16.61
CA GLY A 28 1.17 16.00 -16.72
C GLY A 28 0.54 14.66 -16.33
N SER A 29 1.33 13.59 -16.22
CA SER A 29 0.82 12.21 -16.16
C SER A 29 1.11 11.52 -14.82
N SER A 30 2.27 11.80 -14.22
CA SER A 30 2.74 11.12 -13.01
C SER A 30 1.98 11.50 -11.73
N TYR A 31 1.50 12.75 -11.61
CA TYR A 31 0.81 13.20 -10.38
C TYR A 31 -0.53 12.49 -10.14
N LEU A 32 -1.23 12.11 -11.21
CA LEU A 32 -2.52 11.42 -11.13
C LEU A 32 -2.32 9.99 -10.62
N ILE A 33 -1.33 9.28 -11.17
CA ILE A 33 -1.01 7.90 -10.78
C ILE A 33 -0.52 7.86 -9.33
N VAL A 34 0.39 8.75 -8.94
CA VAL A 34 0.90 8.82 -7.56
C VAL A 34 -0.23 9.13 -6.58
N ASN A 35 -1.12 10.07 -6.89
CA ASN A 35 -2.24 10.41 -6.00
C ASN A 35 -3.21 9.23 -5.82
N ILE A 36 -3.52 8.49 -6.90
CA ILE A 36 -4.36 7.28 -6.81
C ILE A 36 -3.69 6.21 -5.94
N ILE A 37 -2.39 5.95 -6.14
CA ILE A 37 -1.64 4.96 -5.36
C ILE A 37 -1.64 5.35 -3.87
N THR A 38 -1.43 6.63 -3.58
CA THR A 38 -1.38 7.13 -2.19
C THR A 38 -2.73 6.96 -1.50
N ILE A 39 -3.84 7.31 -2.17
CA ILE A 39 -5.20 7.13 -1.63
C ILE A 39 -5.50 5.65 -1.41
N ALA A 40 -5.17 4.78 -2.38
CA ALA A 40 -5.38 3.35 -2.25
C ALA A 40 -4.56 2.75 -1.09
N ALA A 41 -3.30 3.17 -0.92
CA ALA A 41 -2.44 2.73 0.17
C ALA A 41 -2.99 3.13 1.55
N ILE A 42 -3.52 4.35 1.68
CA ILE A 42 -4.17 4.81 2.92
C ILE A 42 -5.41 3.97 3.24
N ILE A 43 -6.28 3.74 2.25
CA ILE A 43 -7.51 2.95 2.43
C ILE A 43 -7.17 1.50 2.80
N ILE A 44 -6.25 0.86 2.09
CA ILE A 44 -5.84 -0.51 2.36
C ILE A 44 -5.17 -0.61 3.75
N GLY A 45 -4.26 0.31 4.07
CA GLY A 45 -3.59 0.37 5.36
C GLY A 45 -4.55 0.59 6.53
N PHE A 46 -5.62 1.35 6.31
CA PHE A 46 -6.64 1.58 7.34
C PHE A 46 -7.63 0.42 7.44
N ILE A 47 -8.10 -0.17 6.34
CA ILE A 47 -9.14 -1.21 6.33
C ILE A 47 -8.58 -2.60 6.67
N MET A 48 -7.39 -2.96 6.18
CA MET A 48 -6.75 -4.26 6.45
C MET A 48 -6.70 -4.65 7.94
N PRO A 49 -6.28 -3.79 8.88
CA PRO A 49 -6.25 -4.15 10.30
C PRO A 49 -7.64 -4.45 10.87
N PHE A 50 -8.69 -3.73 10.44
CA PHE A 50 -10.06 -4.02 10.90
C PHE A 50 -10.57 -5.36 10.37
N VAL A 51 -10.34 -5.65 9.09
CA VAL A 51 -10.71 -6.96 8.50
C VAL A 51 -10.00 -8.10 9.20
N PHE A 52 -8.72 -7.90 9.54
CA PHE A 52 -7.93 -8.88 10.28
C PHE A 52 -8.49 -9.15 11.67
N ILE A 53 -8.86 -8.10 12.42
CA ILE A 53 -9.47 -8.24 13.75
C ILE A 53 -10.80 -9.02 13.67
N ILE A 54 -11.65 -8.71 12.68
CA ILE A 54 -12.92 -9.42 12.48
C ILE A 54 -12.67 -10.91 12.17
N ALA A 55 -11.66 -11.23 11.36
CA ALA A 55 -11.30 -12.61 11.03
C ALA A 55 -10.80 -13.42 12.23
N LEU A 56 -10.22 -12.76 13.26
CA LEU A 56 -9.77 -13.43 14.48
C LEU A 56 -10.92 -13.86 15.41
N ILE A 57 -12.07 -13.18 15.38
CA ILE A 57 -13.21 -13.47 16.26
C ILE A 57 -13.66 -14.95 16.17
N PRO A 58 -13.97 -15.51 14.97
CA PRO A 58 -14.35 -16.92 14.86
C PRO A 58 -13.20 -17.88 15.18
N ALA A 59 -11.95 -17.49 14.88
CA ALA A 59 -10.77 -18.30 15.18
C ALA A 59 -10.55 -18.46 16.69
N VAL A 60 -10.68 -17.36 17.45
CA VAL A 60 -10.62 -17.37 18.92
C VAL A 60 -11.82 -18.13 19.51
N TYR A 61 -13.02 -17.95 18.96
CA TYR A 61 -14.21 -18.69 19.39
C TYR A 61 -14.05 -20.22 19.23
N LEU A 62 -13.46 -20.68 18.12
CA LEU A 62 -13.16 -22.11 17.91
C LEU A 62 -12.06 -22.64 18.84
N TYR A 63 -11.14 -21.76 19.28
CA TYR A 63 -10.05 -22.13 20.18
C TYR A 63 -10.51 -22.29 21.65
N THR A 64 -11.50 -21.51 22.09
CA THR A 64 -12.02 -21.56 23.47
C THR A 64 -13.01 -22.71 23.72
N ARG A 65 -13.50 -23.36 22.67
CA ARG A 65 -14.37 -24.54 22.77
C ARG A 65 -13.67 -25.73 23.45
N PRO A 66 -14.35 -26.50 24.33
CA PRO A 66 -13.78 -27.62 25.09
C PRO A 66 -13.50 -28.89 24.28
N VAL A 67 -13.88 -28.92 23.01
CA VAL A 67 -13.71 -30.06 22.10
C VAL A 67 -12.34 -30.03 21.43
N ASN A 68 -11.49 -31.03 21.71
CA ASN A 68 -10.08 -31.04 21.29
C ASN A 68 -9.86 -31.06 19.76
N SER A 69 -10.74 -31.71 18.99
CA SER A 69 -10.62 -31.82 17.53
C SER A 69 -10.80 -30.47 16.81
N VAL A 70 -11.70 -29.62 17.28
CA VAL A 70 -11.89 -28.27 16.71
C VAL A 70 -10.87 -27.27 17.25
N LYS A 71 -10.38 -27.48 18.48
CA LYS A 71 -9.33 -26.65 19.10
C LYS A 71 -8.03 -26.70 18.29
N GLN A 72 -7.66 -27.87 17.79
CA GLN A 72 -6.45 -28.05 16.99
C GLN A 72 -6.55 -27.33 15.63
N ARG A 73 -7.73 -27.32 15.01
CA ARG A 73 -8.00 -26.53 13.79
C ARG A 73 -7.99 -25.03 14.08
N GLY A 74 -8.64 -24.59 15.15
CA GLY A 74 -8.64 -23.19 15.59
C GLY A 74 -7.22 -22.67 15.83
N LYS A 75 -6.36 -23.47 16.49
CA LYS A 75 -4.94 -23.15 16.69
C LYS A 75 -4.19 -22.95 15.36
N LEU A 76 -4.42 -23.81 14.37
CA LEU A 76 -3.81 -23.68 13.05
C LEU A 76 -4.26 -22.40 12.33
N TYR A 77 -5.55 -22.07 12.38
CA TYR A 77 -6.07 -20.81 11.81
C TYR A 77 -5.46 -19.57 12.48
N ILE A 78 -5.34 -19.56 13.81
CA ILE A 78 -4.70 -18.45 14.53
C ILE A 78 -3.25 -18.28 14.08
N ILE A 79 -2.47 -19.38 13.99
CA ILE A 79 -1.07 -19.33 13.55
C ILE A 79 -0.94 -18.82 12.11
N VAL A 80 -1.75 -19.35 11.18
CA VAL A 80 -1.72 -18.94 9.77
C VAL A 80 -2.11 -17.46 9.62
N SER A 81 -3.13 -17.02 10.35
CA SER A 81 -3.56 -15.62 10.38
C SER A 81 -2.44 -14.71 10.90
N LEU A 82 -1.79 -15.08 12.01
CA LEU A 82 -0.65 -14.34 12.57
C LEU A 82 0.53 -14.25 11.58
N LEU A 83 0.85 -15.35 10.89
CA LEU A 83 1.88 -15.39 9.85
C LEU A 83 1.56 -14.45 8.68
N LEU A 84 0.33 -14.47 8.18
CA LEU A 84 -0.11 -13.59 7.10
C LEU A 84 -0.03 -12.11 7.50
N LEU A 85 -0.36 -11.77 8.75
CA LEU A 85 -0.21 -10.39 9.25
C LEU A 85 1.25 -9.95 9.24
N VAL A 86 2.18 -10.79 9.68
CA VAL A 86 3.62 -10.46 9.67
C VAL A 86 4.10 -10.24 8.24
N ILE A 87 3.71 -11.11 7.29
CA ILE A 87 4.07 -10.95 5.87
C ILE A 87 3.50 -9.64 5.32
N MET A 88 2.23 -9.33 5.63
CA MET A 88 1.58 -8.10 5.19
C MET A 88 2.32 -6.85 5.72
N LEU A 89 2.73 -6.84 6.98
CA LEU A 89 3.50 -5.73 7.57
C LEU A 89 4.87 -5.56 6.90
N ILE A 90 5.55 -6.66 6.59
CA ILE A 90 6.84 -6.62 5.88
C ILE A 90 6.65 -6.02 4.49
N VAL A 91 5.65 -6.50 3.73
CA VAL A 91 5.34 -5.96 2.40
C VAL A 91 5.04 -4.47 2.47
N TRP A 92 4.27 -4.04 3.47
CA TRP A 92 3.93 -2.63 3.64
C TRP A 92 5.16 -1.79 3.95
N SER A 93 6.06 -2.27 4.82
CA SER A 93 7.34 -1.63 5.11
C SER A 93 8.25 -1.49 3.88
N PHE A 94 8.20 -2.44 2.94
CA PHE A 94 8.95 -2.33 1.69
C PHE A 94 8.30 -1.34 0.72
N ILE A 95 6.97 -1.29 0.66
CA ILE A 95 6.23 -0.33 -0.17
C ILE A 95 6.53 1.10 0.27
N ASP A 96 6.52 1.36 1.59
CA ASP A 96 6.84 2.68 2.14
C ASP A 96 8.29 3.12 1.86
N HIS A 97 9.21 2.19 1.65
CA HIS A 97 10.59 2.50 1.28
C HIS A 97 10.75 2.73 -0.24
N LEU A 98 9.80 2.26 -1.06
CA LEU A 98 9.85 2.42 -2.51
C LEU A 98 9.23 3.76 -2.97
N ILE A 99 8.27 4.27 -2.20
CA ILE A 99 7.56 5.54 -2.42
C ILE A 99 8.36 6.69 -1.81
#